data_AF-A0A971QEK1-F1
#
_entry.id   AF-A0A971QEK1-F1
#
_cell.length_a   1.000
_cell.length_b   1.000
_cell.length_c   1.000
_cell.angle_alpha   90.00
_cell.angle_beta   90.00
_cell.angle_gamma   90.00
#
_symmetry.space_group_name_H-M   'P 1'
#
loop_
_entity.id
_entity.type
_entity.pdbx_description
1 polymer ?
#
loop_
_entity_poly.entity_id
_entity_poly.type
_entity_poly.pdbx_seq_one_letter_code
_entity_poly.pdbx_strand_id
1 'polypeptide(L)' 'MKTEELHSELDRLRRYVFDLRSQAVTEKLQDPSLLTRAKRDVARIFTVLRERGEHGVEQQQYHLESLATHKRSR' A
#
# COMPACT_ATOMS: atom_id res chain seq x y z
N MET A 1 15.70 6.73 2.26
CA MET A 1 14.83 5.62 1.81
C MET A 1 15.34 5.03 0.51
N LYS A 2 15.80 3.78 0.56
CA LYS A 2 16.11 2.97 -0.63
C LYS A 2 14.80 2.60 -1.36
N THR A 3 14.90 2.21 -2.62
CA THR A 3 13.73 1.83 -3.43
C THR A 3 12.95 0.68 -2.78
N GLU A 4 13.62 -0.36 -2.28
CA GLU A 4 13.00 -1.50 -1.57
C GLU A 4 12.17 -1.07 -0.34
N GLU A 5 12.65 -0.07 0.39
CA GLU A 5 11.94 0.48 1.55
C GLU A 5 10.66 1.22 1.12
N LEU A 6 10.67 1.88 -0.04
CA LEU A 6 9.47 2.51 -0.60
C LEU A 6 8.42 1.48 -1.02
N HIS A 7 8.82 0.35 -1.61
CA HIS A 7 7.89 -0.73 -1.93
C HIS A 7 7.29 -1.35 -0.68
N SER A 8 8.10 -1.53 0.37
CA SER A 8 7.64 -2.06 1.65
C SER A 8 6.66 -1.10 2.34
N GLU A 9 6.95 0.20 2.32
CA GLU A 9 6.06 1.21 2.89
C GLU A 9 4.76 1.35 2.07
N LEU A 10 4.83 1.21 0.74
CA LEU A 10 3.66 1.19 -0.12
C LEU A 10 2.71 0.03 0.23
N ASP A 11 3.24 -1.16 0.47
CA ASP A 11 2.48 -2.34 0.91
C ASP A 11 1.83 -2.09 2.28
N ARG A 12 2.59 -1.53 3.22
CA ARG A 12 2.09 -1.15 4.55
C ARG A 12 0.93 -0.17 4.48
N LEU A 13 1.07 0.92 3.73
CA LEU A 13 0.04 1.94 3.59
C LEU A 13 -1.21 1.41 2.89
N ARG A 14 -1.06 0.51 1.91
CA ARG A 14 -2.21 -0.14 1.26
C ARG A 14 -3.00 -1.01 2.22
N ARG A 15 -2.33 -1.83 3.05
CA ARG A 15 -2.99 -2.59 4.13
C ARG A 15 -3.70 -1.64 5.09
N TYR A 16 -3.05 -0.56 5.49
CA TYR A 16 -3.67 0.42 6.37
C TYR A 16 -4.93 1.06 5.77
N VAL A 17 -4.92 1.40 4.47
CA VAL A 17 -6.12 1.87 3.77
C VAL A 17 -7.23 0.81 3.75
N PHE A 18 -6.89 -0.47 3.56
CA PHE A 18 -7.85 -1.56 3.62
C PHE A 18 -8.47 -1.71 5.01
N ASP A 19 -7.66 -1.66 6.06
CA ASP A 19 -8.11 -1.74 7.44
C ASP A 19 -9.04 -0.58 7.79
N LEU A 20 -8.66 0.65 7.43
CA LEU A 20 -9.49 1.84 7.63
C LEU A 20 -10.83 1.74 6.89
N ARG A 21 -10.84 1.19 5.67
CA ARG A 21 -12.08 0.95 4.92
C ARG A 21 -12.94 -0.10 5.59
N SER A 22 -12.34 -1.17 6.09
CA SER A 22 -13.04 -2.25 6.78
C SER A 22 -13.68 -1.74 8.08
N GLN A 23 -12.94 -0.94 8.85
CA GLN A 23 -13.44 -0.28 10.07
C GLN A 23 -14.60 0.68 9.77
N ALA A 24 -14.51 1.46 8.68
CA ALA A 24 -15.54 2.42 8.29
C ALA A 24 -16.89 1.78 7.91
N VAL A 25 -16.91 0.48 7.60
CA VAL A 25 -18.14 -0.25 7.25
C VAL A 25 -18.93 -0.63 8.50
N THR A 26 -18.24 -1.01 9.59
CA THR A 26 -18.88 -1.49 10.83
C THR A 26 -19.15 -0.37 11.82
N GLU A 27 -18.30 0.66 11.86
CA GLU A 27 -18.39 1.78 12.80
C GLU A 27 -18.03 3.11 12.13
N LYS A 28 -18.48 4.24 12.71
CA LYS A 28 -17.96 5.55 12.28
C LYS A 28 -16.49 5.63 12.67
N LEU A 29 -15.63 5.82 11.66
CA LEU A 29 -14.22 6.16 11.88
C LEU A 29 -14.11 7.33 12.87
N GLN A 30 -13.30 7.14 13.92
CA GLN A 30 -12.95 8.19 14.89
C GLN A 30 -12.38 9.42 14.17
N ASP A 31 -11.55 9.21 13.15
CA ASP A 31 -11.03 10.25 12.27
C ASP A 31 -11.09 9.84 10.79
N PRO A 32 -12.10 10.31 10.03
CA PRO A 32 -12.22 10.07 8.59
C PRO A 32 -11.07 10.67 7.77
N SER A 33 -10.33 11.65 8.32
CA SER A 33 -9.21 12.27 7.63
C SER A 33 -8.03 11.31 7.43
N LEU A 34 -7.90 10.29 8.30
CA LEU A 34 -6.88 9.24 8.20
C LEU A 34 -6.96 8.51 6.86
N LEU A 35 -8.17 8.20 6.38
CA LEU A 35 -8.34 7.54 5.08
C LEU A 35 -7.85 8.41 3.92
N THR A 36 -8.14 9.72 3.98
CA THR A 36 -7.70 10.67 2.95
C THR A 36 -6.19 10.89 2.99
N ARG A 37 -5.60 10.97 4.20
CA ARG A 37 -4.14 11.09 4.39
C ARG A 37 -3.42 9.85 3.89
N ALA A 38 -3.85 8.66 4.29
CA ALA A 38 -3.26 7.40 3.86
C ALA A 38 -3.30 7.23 2.33
N LYS A 39 -4.40 7.58 1.67
CA LYS A 39 -4.48 7.59 0.20
C LYS A 39 -3.49 8.58 -0.45
N ARG A 40 -3.32 9.77 0.13
CA ARG A 40 -2.34 10.75 -0.34
C ARG A 40 -0.91 10.26 -0.15
N ASP A 41 -0.63 9.57 0.95
CA ASP A 41 0.70 9.03 1.22
C ASP A 41 1.05 7.92 0.23
N VAL A 42 0.09 7.02 -0.08
CA VAL A 42 0.23 6.04 -1.19
C VAL A 42 0.56 6.74 -2.51
N ALA A 43 -0.19 7.79 -2.87
CA ALA A 43 0.06 8.55 -4.09
C ALA A 43 1.45 9.20 -4.11
N ARG A 44 1.91 9.75 -2.98
CA ARG A 44 3.24 10.36 -2.85
C ARG A 44 4.34 9.32 -3.09
N ILE A 45 4.20 8.12 -2.55
CA ILE A 45 5.19 7.04 -2.79
C ILE A 45 5.22 6.66 -4.26
N PHE A 46 4.06 6.53 -4.92
CA PHE A 46 4.02 6.30 -6.37
C PHE A 46 4.73 7.39 -7.17
N THR A 47 4.56 8.66 -6.80
CA THR A 47 5.28 9.77 -7.44
C THR A 47 6.79 9.63 -7.26
N VAL A 48 7.27 9.38 -6.05
CA VAL A 48 8.71 9.22 -5.77
C VAL A 48 9.30 8.01 -6.51
N LEU A 49 8.59 6.88 -6.56
CA LEU A 49 9.01 5.70 -7.32
C LEU A 49 9.12 6.03 -8.81
N ARG A 50 8.13 6.75 -9.36
CA ARG A 50 8.15 7.18 -10.76
C ARG A 50 9.29 8.14 -11.06
N GLU A 51 9.57 9.10 -10.18
CA GLU A 51 10.70 10.03 -10.31
C GLU A 51 12.05 9.31 -10.30
N ARG A 52 12.14 8.16 -9.61
CA ARG A 52 13.33 7.30 -9.58
C ARG A 52 13.45 6.37 -10.80
N GLY A 53 12.49 6.41 -11.73
CA GLY A 53 12.49 5.57 -12.92
C GLY A 53 11.95 4.15 -12.69
N GLU A 54 11.30 3.90 -11.56
CA GLU A 54 10.62 2.62 -11.31
C GLU A 54 9.33 2.56 -12.15
N HIS A 55 9.35 1.69 -13.15
CA HIS A 55 8.20 1.41 -14.02
C HIS A 55 7.67 0.01 -13.72
N GLY A 56 6.35 -0.17 -13.75
CA GLY A 56 5.74 -1.47 -13.46
C GLY A 56 5.63 -1.83 -11.98
N VAL A 57 5.65 -0.83 -11.08
CA VAL A 57 5.44 -1.01 -9.62
C VAL A 57 4.20 -1.86 -9.32
N GLU A 58 3.13 -1.69 -10.09
CA GLU A 58 1.88 -2.47 -9.96
C GLU A 58 2.04 -3.94 -10.39
N GLN A 59 2.88 -4.22 -11.39
CA GLN A 59 3.13 -5.55 -11.93
C GLN A 59 4.02 -6.38 -11.00
N GLN A 60 5.05 -5.75 -10.42
CA GLN A 60 5.90 -6.37 -9.39
C GLN A 60 5.11 -6.74 -8.13
N GLN A 61 4.14 -5.90 -7.74
CA GLN A 61 3.31 -6.17 -6.57
C GLN A 61 2.37 -7.36 -6.77
N TYR A 62 1.74 -7.48 -7.94
CA TYR A 62 0.90 -8.65 -8.27
C TYR A 62 1.70 -9.96 -8.23
N HIS A 63 2.96 -9.91 -8.67
CA HIS A 63 3.87 -11.06 -8.61
C HIS A 63 4.24 -11.42 -7.16
N LEU A 64 4.56 -10.45 -6.31
CA LEU A 64 4.87 -10.69 -4.90
C LEU A 64 3.66 -11.19 -4.09
N GLU A 65 2.45 -10.68 -4.33
CA GLU A 65 1.23 -11.14 -3.65
C GLU A 65 0.83 -12.56 -4.08
N SER A 66 0.99 -12.89 -5.37
CA SER A 66 0.76 -14.26 -5.87
C SER A 66 1.79 -15.26 -5.36
N LEU A 67 3.05 -14.86 -5.15
CA LEU A 67 4.08 -15.70 -4.54
C LEU A 67 3.91 -15.84 -3.02
N ALA A 68 3.50 -14.78 -2.32
CA ALA A 68 3.29 -14.80 -0.88
C ALA A 68 2.10 -15.66 -0.45
N THR A 69 1.03 -15.70 -1.27
CA THR A 69 -0.11 -16.60 -1.07
C THR A 69 0.30 -18.08 -1.16
N HIS A 70 1.26 -18.42 -2.04
CA HIS A 70 1.80 -19.78 -2.12
C HIS A 70 2.74 -20.13 -0.95
N LYS A 71 3.44 -19.15 -0.38
CA LYS A 71 4.40 -19.37 0.73
C LYS A 71 3.74 -19.54 2.10
N ARG A 72 2.49 -19.08 2.28
CA ARG A 72 1.69 -19.27 3.51
C ARG A 72 0.95 -20.62 3.58
N SER A 73 1.00 -21.41 2.51
CA SER A 73 0.34 -22.73 2.42
C SER A 73 1.26 -23.92 2.79
N ARG A 74 2.41 -23.68 3.43
CA ARG A 74 3.30 -24.73 3.96
C ARG A 74 3.75 -24.40 5.36
#